data_AF-A0A3C0DJF2-F1
#
_entry.id   AF-A0A3C0DJF2-F1
#
_cell.length_a   1.000
_cell.length_b   1.000
_cell.length_c   1.000
_cell.angle_alpha   90.00
_cell.angle_beta   90.00
_cell.angle_gamma   90.00
#
_symmetry.space_group_name_H-M   'P 1'
#
loop_
_entity.id
_entity.type
_entity.pdbx_description
1 polymer ?
#
loop_
_entity_poly.entity_id
_entity_poly.type
_entity_poly.pdbx_seq_one_letter_code
_entity_poly.pdbx_strand_id
1 'polypeptide(L)' 'ALGTVRYCDVFFEEGVFDVAQSRRILQAAKICGLTPKVHADEINDLGGAALAAEIGAVSAEHLLKA' A
#
# COMPACT_ATOMS: atom_id res chain seq x y z
N ALA A 1 14.08 12.92 -12.20
CA ALA A 1 13.36 12.61 -10.95
C ALA A 1 11.93 13.13 -11.09
N LEU A 2 10.91 12.34 -10.72
CA LEU A 2 9.47 12.62 -10.90
C LEU A 2 8.93 13.74 -9.99
N GLY A 3 9.62 14.88 -9.90
CA GLY A 3 9.20 16.00 -9.07
C GLY A 3 9.26 15.72 -7.57
N THR A 4 8.67 16.61 -6.78
CA THR A 4 8.75 16.71 -5.30
C THR A 4 8.09 15.55 -4.51
N VAL A 5 7.64 14.49 -5.19
CA VAL A 5 6.91 13.36 -4.57
C VAL A 5 7.88 12.31 -4.05
N ARG A 6 7.67 11.84 -2.82
CA ARG A 6 8.52 10.85 -2.14
C ARG A 6 7.88 9.47 -1.98
N TYR A 7 6.54 9.42 -1.92
CA TYR A 7 5.80 8.22 -1.55
C TYR A 7 4.70 7.91 -2.56
N CYS A 8 4.34 6.63 -2.64
CA CYS A 8 3.13 6.16 -3.29
C CYS A 8 2.33 5.37 -2.28
N ASP A 9 1.07 5.74 -2.12
CA ASP A 9 0.14 5.12 -1.18
C ASP A 9 -0.95 4.38 -1.95
N VAL A 10 -1.53 3.35 -1.34
CA VAL A 10 -2.70 2.65 -1.88
C VAL A 10 -3.71 2.42 -0.77
N PHE A 11 -4.98 2.53 -1.14
CA PHE A 11 -6.08 2.16 -0.26
C PHE A 11 -6.47 0.71 -0.54
N PHE A 12 -5.96 -0.22 0.27
CA PHE A 12 -6.24 -1.65 0.14
C PHE A 12 -7.47 -2.00 0.98
N GLU A 13 -8.62 -2.09 0.29
CA GLU A 13 -9.93 -2.27 0.92
C GLU A 13 -10.90 -2.96 -0.06
N GLU A 14 -11.88 -3.68 0.48
CA GLU A 14 -12.93 -4.34 -0.26
C GLU A 14 -13.71 -3.34 -1.12
N GLY A 15 -13.85 -3.65 -2.41
CA GLY A 15 -14.51 -2.77 -3.37
C GLY A 15 -13.69 -1.57 -3.85
N VAL A 16 -12.42 -1.41 -3.40
CA VAL A 16 -11.51 -0.34 -3.84
C VAL A 16 -10.33 -0.90 -4.65
N PHE A 17 -9.31 -1.41 -3.97
CA PHE A 17 -8.20 -2.12 -4.60
C PHE A 17 -7.98 -3.43 -3.88
N ASP A 18 -7.92 -4.53 -4.64
CA ASP A 18 -7.57 -5.84 -4.11
C ASP A 18 -6.04 -6.01 -3.93
N VAL A 19 -5.63 -7.17 -3.42
CA VAL A 19 -4.21 -7.47 -3.16
C VAL A 19 -3.37 -7.49 -4.43
N ALA A 20 -3.93 -7.95 -5.55
CA ALA A 20 -3.21 -8.07 -6.82
C ALA A 20 -3.06 -6.70 -7.50
N GLN A 21 -4.07 -5.84 -7.41
CA GLN A 21 -4.05 -4.46 -7.87
C GLN A 21 -3.08 -3.62 -7.03
N SER A 22 -3.21 -3.70 -5.70
CA SER A 22 -2.36 -2.98 -4.74
C SER A 22 -0.89 -3.35 -4.91
N ARG A 23 -0.57 -4.65 -5.00
CA ARG A 23 0.79 -5.13 -5.27
C ARG A 23 1.35 -4.54 -6.57
N ARG A 24 0.55 -4.52 -7.63
CA ARG A 24 0.98 -4.01 -8.96
C ARG A 24 1.31 -2.52 -8.92
N ILE A 25 0.46 -1.72 -8.27
CA ILE A 25 0.65 -0.27 -8.11
C ILE A 25 1.95 0.01 -7.33
N LEU A 26 2.10 -0.62 -6.17
CA LEU A 26 3.24 -0.38 -5.29
C LEU A 26 4.57 -0.87 -5.91
N GLN A 27 4.55 -1.99 -6.65
CA GLN A 27 5.72 -2.44 -7.39
C GLN A 27 6.12 -1.46 -8.51
N ALA A 28 5.16 -0.93 -9.26
CA ALA A 28 5.43 0.09 -10.27
C ALA A 28 5.99 1.37 -9.63
N ALA A 29 5.46 1.77 -8.47
CA ALA A 29 5.97 2.91 -7.71
C ALA A 29 7.44 2.73 -7.29
N LYS A 30 7.83 1.52 -6.84
CA LYS A 30 9.23 1.20 -6.53
C LYS A 30 10.14 1.34 -7.75
N ILE A 31 9.69 0.89 -8.93
CA ILE A 31 10.45 1.05 -10.19
C ILE A 31 10.65 2.54 -10.52
N CYS A 32 9.65 3.38 -10.21
CA CYS A 32 9.72 4.83 -10.36
C CYS A 32 10.54 5.55 -9.27
N GLY A 33 11.10 4.82 -8.29
CA GLY A 33 11.89 5.39 -7.19
C GLY A 33 11.06 6.01 -6.06
N LEU A 34 9.78 5.66 -5.95
CA LEU A 34 8.90 6.09 -4.86
C LEU A 34 8.86 5.04 -3.75
N THR A 35 8.77 5.50 -2.50
CA THR A 35 8.66 4.62 -1.33
C THR A 35 7.20 4.24 -1.08
N PRO A 36 6.85 2.93 -1.00
CA PRO A 36 5.48 2.50 -0.77
C PRO A 36 4.93 2.84 0.64
N LYS A 37 3.64 3.11 0.71
CA LYS A 37 2.78 3.20 1.90
C LYS A 37 1.49 2.41 1.64
N VAL A 38 0.81 1.96 2.69
CA VAL A 38 -0.47 1.23 2.58
C VAL A 38 -1.45 1.72 3.63
N HIS A 39 -2.62 2.19 3.23
CA HIS A 39 -3.79 2.26 4.09
C HIS A 39 -4.38 0.85 4.18
N ALA A 40 -4.26 0.25 5.36
CA ALA A 40 -4.46 -1.18 5.60
C ALA A 40 -5.52 -1.41 6.67
N ASP A 41 -6.42 -2.34 6.40
CA ASP A 41 -7.33 -2.91 7.40
C ASP A 41 -8.14 -1.84 8.16
N GLU A 42 -8.60 -0.81 7.42
CA GLU A 42 -9.36 0.31 7.98
C GLU A 42 -10.80 -0.08 8.29
N ILE A 43 -11.48 -0.76 7.36
CA ILE A 43 -12.90 -1.15 7.52
C ILE A 43 -13.01 -2.66 7.67
N ASN A 44 -12.27 -3.42 6.85
CA ASN A 44 -12.24 -4.88 6.89
C ASN A 44 -10.82 -5.42 7.15
N ASP A 45 -10.69 -6.55 7.84
CA ASP A 45 -9.41 -7.26 7.97
C ASP A 45 -9.14 -8.05 6.69
N LEU A 46 -8.24 -7.54 5.83
CA LEU A 46 -7.90 -8.13 4.54
C LEU A 46 -6.43 -8.55 4.46
N GLY A 47 -5.70 -8.44 5.58
CA GLY A 47 -4.26 -8.70 5.64
C GLY A 47 -3.41 -7.58 5.02
N GLY A 48 -3.86 -6.33 5.10
CA GLY A 48 -3.16 -5.17 4.55
C GLY A 48 -1.80 -4.94 5.21
N ALA A 49 -1.69 -5.19 6.51
CA ALA A 49 -0.41 -5.18 7.22
C ALA A 49 0.61 -6.16 6.62
N ALA A 50 0.17 -7.37 6.24
CA ALA A 50 1.03 -8.38 5.63
C ALA A 50 1.50 -7.94 4.24
N LEU A 51 0.60 -7.39 3.41
CA LEU A 51 0.95 -6.83 2.11
C LEU A 51 2.00 -5.71 2.25
N ALA A 52 1.82 -4.80 3.21
CA ALA A 52 2.75 -3.72 3.48
C ALA A 52 4.15 -4.24 3.83
N ALA A 53 4.23 -5.26 4.70
CA ALA A 53 5.48 -5.91 5.07
C ALA A 53 6.16 -6.59 3.87
N GLU A 54 5.41 -7.34 3.06
CA GLU A 54 5.94 -8.03 1.87
C GLU A 54 6.50 -7.06 0.82
N ILE A 55 5.83 -5.93 0.59
CA ILE A 55 6.28 -4.92 -0.36
C ILE A 55 7.47 -4.12 0.17
N GLY A 56 7.69 -4.11 1.48
CA GLY A 56 8.65 -3.24 2.15
C GLY A 56 8.16 -1.78 2.16
N ALA A 57 6.87 -1.59 2.44
CA ALA A 57 6.31 -0.26 2.67
C ALA A 57 6.90 0.36 3.95
N VAL A 58 7.02 1.69 3.98
CA VAL A 58 7.56 2.41 5.14
C VAL A 58 6.55 2.48 6.30
N SER A 59 5.26 2.37 5.99
CA SER A 59 4.18 2.30 6.97
C SER A 59 2.99 1.48 6.44
N ALA A 60 2.27 0.88 7.38
CA ALA A 60 0.89 0.43 7.23
C ALA A 60 0.03 1.28 8.18
N GLU A 61 -1.08 1.80 7.68
CA GLU A 61 -1.88 2.85 8.36
C GLU A 61 -3.29 2.35 8.65
N HIS A 62 -3.96 2.95 9.64
CA HIS A 62 -5.25 2.55 10.22
C HIS A 62 -5.19 1.32 11.12
N LEU A 63 -5.16 0.10 10.55
CA LEU A 63 -5.12 -1.15 11.31
C LEU A 63 -6.26 -1.28 12.34
N LEU A 64 -7.45 -0.75 12.04
CA LEU A 64 -8.59 -0.75 12.97
C LEU A 64 -9.18 -2.15 13.15
N LYS A 65 -8.90 -3.06 12.23
CA LYS A 65 -9.38 -4.45 12.21
C LYS A 65 -8.26 -5.51 12.20
N ALA A 66 -6.99 -5.10 12.34
CA ALA A 66 -5.81 -5.95 12.17
C ALA A 66 -5.47 -6.84 13.39
#